data_AF-A0A1I0LMM4-F1
#
_entry.id   AF-A0A1I0LMM4-F1
#
_cell.length_a   1.000
_cell.length_b   1.000
_cell.length_c   1.000
_cell.angle_alpha   90.00
_cell.angle_beta   90.00
_cell.angle_gamma   90.00
#
_symmetry.space_group_name_H-M   'P 1'
#
loop_
_entity.id
_entity.type
_entity.pdbx_description
1 polymer ?
#
loop_
_entity_poly.entity_id
_entity_poly.type
_entity_poly.pdbx_seq_one_letter_code
_entity_poly.pdbx_strand_id
1 'polypeptide(L)'
;MFGIVRPCRHVLCKGLYADWMGHLCGLCLALRDEHGHLSRLVTNYDGLLVSVLTEAQTSAPTLRRKAGPCALRGFRSADVVESKGVRLAASVSLLLAAGKVNDHVADGDGMYARRPWPPAPPAWRAAGPPPVRPRPARWASTPPR
;
A
#
# COMPACT_ATOMS: atom_id res chain seq x y z
N MET A 1 -11.02 5.01 5.04
CA MET A 1 -9.65 4.47 4.94
C MET A 1 -9.63 3.12 5.65
N PHE A 2 -9.14 2.07 5.00
CA PHE A 2 -8.96 0.75 5.62
C PHE A 2 -7.49 0.55 6.02
N GLY A 3 -7.17 -0.61 6.58
CA GLY A 3 -5.82 -0.99 6.99
C GLY A 3 -5.69 -1.23 8.50
N ILE A 4 -4.69 -2.01 8.86
CA ILE A 4 -4.42 -2.42 10.25
C ILE A 4 -3.61 -1.34 10.97
N VAL A 5 -2.69 -0.70 10.25
CA VAL A 5 -1.76 0.28 10.84
C VAL A 5 -2.48 1.61 11.08
N ARG A 6 -2.44 2.11 12.32
CA ARG A 6 -2.96 3.43 12.69
C ARG A 6 -1.84 4.27 13.31
N PRO A 7 -1.42 5.38 12.68
CA PRO A 7 -0.39 6.23 13.28
C PRO A 7 -0.94 6.94 14.52
N CYS A 8 -0.23 6.83 15.65
CA CYS A 8 -0.55 7.60 16.83
C CYS A 8 -0.08 9.05 16.65
N ARG A 9 -1.02 9.98 16.50
CA ARG A 9 -0.70 11.40 16.25
C ARG A 9 0.10 12.05 17.39
N HIS A 10 -0.03 11.55 18.63
CA HIS A 10 0.70 12.06 19.78
C HIS A 10 2.22 11.78 19.71
N VAL A 11 2.62 10.75 18.98
CA VAL A 11 4.03 10.31 18.87
C VAL A 11 4.67 10.83 17.57
N LEU A 12 3.87 11.31 16.62
CA LEU A 12 4.36 11.88 15.37
C LEU A 12 4.80 13.33 15.58
N CYS A 13 6.11 13.53 15.79
CA CYS A 13 6.73 14.86 15.76
C CYS A 13 6.39 15.59 14.44
N LYS A 14 6.41 16.93 14.46
CA LYS A 14 5.99 17.78 13.32
C LYS A 14 6.65 17.39 11.98
N GLY A 15 7.96 17.10 12.00
CA GLY A 15 8.71 16.68 10.81
C GLY A 15 8.22 15.34 10.26
N LEU A 16 8.14 14.32 11.13
CA LEU A 16 7.65 12.99 10.76
C LEU A 16 6.21 13.03 10.25
N TYR A 17 5.37 13.90 10.82
CA TYR A 17 4.01 14.10 10.32
C TYR A 17 3.99 14.72 8.92
N ALA A 18 4.89 15.67 8.62
CA ALA A 18 4.99 16.25 7.29
C ALA A 18 5.42 15.19 6.26
N ASP A 19 6.43 14.37 6.59
CA ASP A 19 6.87 13.27 5.73
C ASP A 19 5.75 12.24 5.52
N TRP A 20 5.08 11.84 6.60
CA TRP A 20 3.92 10.95 6.55
C TRP A 20 2.82 11.48 5.62
N MET A 21 2.50 12.77 5.73
CA MET A 21 1.53 13.42 4.85
C MET A 21 2.02 13.50 3.41
N GLY A 22 3.32 13.68 3.18
CA GLY A 22 3.95 13.66 1.86
C GLY A 22 3.77 12.30 1.17
N HIS A 23 3.99 11.20 1.89
CA HIS A 23 3.72 9.84 1.40
C HIS A 23 2.24 9.56 1.17
N LEU A 24 1.38 9.93 2.12
CA LEU A 24 -0.08 9.73 2.00
C LEU A 24 -0.62 10.40 0.74
N CYS A 25 -0.18 11.63 0.50
CA CYS A 25 -0.66 12.43 -0.61
C CYS A 25 -0.01 12.00 -1.92
N GLY A 26 1.27 11.59 -1.90
CA GLY A 26 1.91 10.89 -3.01
C GLY A 26 1.10 9.66 -3.44
N LEU A 27 0.73 8.80 -2.50
CA LEU A 27 -0.07 7.59 -2.76
C LEU A 27 -1.43 7.91 -3.39
N CYS A 28 -2.16 8.87 -2.81
CA CYS A 28 -3.46 9.30 -3.34
C CYS A 28 -3.36 9.87 -4.76
N LEU A 29 -2.26 10.58 -5.07
CA LEU A 29 -2.00 11.10 -6.42
C LEU A 29 -1.61 9.99 -7.38
N ALA A 30 -0.73 9.06 -6.99
CA ALA A 30 -0.36 7.91 -7.81
C ALA A 30 -1.58 7.04 -8.15
N LEU A 31 -2.45 6.77 -7.16
CA LEU A 31 -3.72 6.06 -7.40
C LEU A 31 -4.61 6.78 -8.43
N ARG A 32 -4.70 8.12 -8.36
CA ARG A 32 -5.45 8.89 -9.36
C ARG A 32 -4.81 8.79 -10.73
N ASP A 33 -3.51 9.02 -10.79
CA ASP A 33 -2.79 9.23 -12.05
C ASP A 33 -2.65 7.91 -12.82
N GLU A 34 -2.51 6.77 -12.13
CA GLU A 34 -2.37 5.44 -12.75
C GLU A 34 -3.70 4.69 -12.91
N HIS A 35 -4.66 4.91 -12.01
CA HIS A 35 -5.89 4.09 -11.93
C HIS A 35 -7.18 4.91 -11.85
N GLY A 36 -7.12 6.22 -12.07
CA GLY A 36 -8.27 7.11 -12.13
C GLY A 36 -8.80 7.59 -10.78
N HIS A 37 -9.75 8.53 -10.82
CA HIS A 37 -10.22 9.26 -9.64
C HIS A 37 -10.84 8.38 -8.54
N LEU A 38 -11.56 7.32 -8.91
CA LEU A 38 -12.20 6.42 -7.96
C LEU A 38 -11.18 5.63 -7.14
N SER A 39 -10.00 5.35 -7.69
CA SER A 39 -8.93 4.64 -7.00
C SER A 39 -8.40 5.40 -5.79
N ARG A 40 -8.68 6.70 -5.66
CA ARG A 40 -8.39 7.45 -4.42
C ARG A 40 -9.10 6.89 -3.19
N LEU A 41 -10.26 6.26 -3.38
CA LEU A 41 -11.04 5.65 -2.29
C LEU A 41 -10.29 4.49 -1.62
N VAL A 42 -9.36 3.86 -2.34
CA VAL A 42 -8.58 2.73 -1.81
C VAL A 42 -7.29 3.15 -1.10
N THR A 43 -7.04 4.45 -0.95
CA THR A 43 -5.92 4.93 -0.14
C THR A 43 -6.05 4.38 1.28
N ASN A 44 -5.00 3.71 1.77
CA ASN A 44 -4.97 3.04 3.08
C ASN A 44 -3.59 3.18 3.73
N TYR A 45 -3.52 2.98 5.06
CA TYR A 45 -2.29 3.17 5.81
C TYR A 45 -1.26 2.05 5.61
N ASP A 46 -1.71 0.84 5.30
CA ASP A 46 -0.81 -0.30 5.08
C ASP A 46 0.01 -0.10 3.80
N GLY A 47 -0.63 0.39 2.73
CA GLY A 47 0.04 0.81 1.49
C GLY A 47 0.98 2.01 1.72
N LEU A 48 0.55 3.00 2.51
CA LEU A 48 1.43 4.11 2.89
C LEU A 48 2.70 3.60 3.60
N LEU A 49 2.56 2.65 4.52
CA LEU A 49 3.71 2.05 5.22
C LEU A 49 4.67 1.38 4.24
N VAL A 50 4.17 0.67 3.22
CA VAL A 50 5.01 0.11 2.15
C VAL A 50 5.81 1.22 1.45
N SER A 51 5.20 2.36 1.14
CA SER A 51 5.93 3.48 0.54
C SER A 51 7.03 4.01 1.45
N VAL A 52 6.78 4.18 2.76
CA VAL A 52 7.76 4.69 3.73
C VAL A 52 8.91 3.70 3.91
N LEU A 53 8.62 2.40 4.05
CA LEU A 53 9.63 1.36 4.19
C LEU A 53 10.47 1.22 2.91
N THR A 54 9.86 1.39 1.74
CA THR A 54 10.59 1.35 0.47
C THR A 54 11.55 2.54 0.36
N GLU A 55 11.11 3.74 0.78
CA GLU A 55 11.98 4.91 0.85
C GLU A 55 13.13 4.70 1.84
N ALA A 56 12.86 4.20 3.04
CA ALA A 56 13.88 3.96 4.07
C ALA A 56 14.96 2.93 3.65
N GLN A 57 14.63 2.01 2.73
CA GLN A 57 15.56 1.01 2.19
C GLN A 57 16.28 1.48 0.93
N THR A 58 15.94 2.66 0.39
CA THR A 58 16.53 3.18 -0.84
C THR A 58 17.70 4.12 -0.50
N SER A 59 18.88 3.84 -1.04
CA SER A 59 20.07 4.67 -0.81
C SER A 59 20.06 6.00 -1.57
N ALA A 60 19.23 6.09 -2.63
CA ALA A 60 19.09 7.31 -3.41
C ALA A 60 18.12 8.29 -2.72
N PRO A 61 18.39 9.60 -2.76
CA PRO A 61 17.47 10.59 -2.22
C PRO A 61 16.13 10.53 -2.96
N THR A 62 15.04 10.56 -2.20
CA THR A 62 13.69 10.51 -2.76
C THR A 62 13.29 11.85 -3.34
N LEU A 63 12.79 11.83 -4.58
CA LEU A 63 12.26 13.02 -5.23
C LEU A 63 10.98 13.48 -4.53
N ARG A 64 10.89 14.78 -4.28
CA ARG A 64 9.68 15.43 -3.77
C ARG A 64 9.24 16.48 -4.77
N ARG A 65 7.93 16.57 -4.99
CA ARG A 65 7.33 17.62 -5.82
C ARG A 65 6.22 18.33 -5.08
N LYS A 66 5.99 19.59 -5.41
CA LYS A 66 4.88 20.35 -4.86
C LYS A 66 3.58 19.91 -5.53
N ALA A 67 2.66 19.35 -4.75
CA ALA A 67 1.30 19.08 -5.18
C ALA A 67 0.45 20.37 -5.17
N GLY A 68 -0.49 20.45 -6.11
CA GLY A 68 -1.48 21.51 -6.17
C GLY A 68 -2.43 21.55 -4.96
N PRO A 69 -3.27 22.59 -4.87
CA PRO A 69 -4.25 22.73 -3.80
C PRO A 69 -5.22 21.53 -3.77
N CYS A 70 -5.46 20.97 -2.58
CA CYS A 70 -6.31 19.79 -2.40
C CYS A 70 -7.49 20.10 -1.47
N ALA A 71 -8.73 19.81 -1.90
CA ALA A 71 -9.93 20.01 -1.08
C ALA A 71 -9.87 19.26 0.27
N LEU A 72 -9.33 18.03 0.29
CA LEU A 72 -9.13 17.24 1.51
C LEU A 72 -8.11 17.87 2.49
N ARG A 73 -7.36 18.89 2.04
CA ARG A 73 -6.43 19.68 2.86
C ARG A 73 -6.86 21.14 2.99
N GLY A 74 -8.13 21.46 2.73
CA GLY A 74 -8.63 22.84 2.75
C GLY A 74 -7.93 23.73 1.72
N PHE A 75 -7.74 23.21 0.50
CA PHE A 75 -7.07 23.89 -0.63
C PHE A 75 -5.61 24.29 -0.39
N ARG A 76 -4.94 23.70 0.61
CA ARG A 76 -3.49 23.90 0.81
C ARG A 76 -2.68 22.95 -0.08
N SER A 77 -1.57 23.45 -0.61
CA SER A 77 -0.54 22.63 -1.27
C SER A 77 0.23 21.79 -0.25
N ALA A 78 0.96 20.79 -0.74
CA ALA A 78 1.90 20.02 0.07
C ALA A 78 3.05 19.52 -0.80
N ASP A 79 4.22 19.35 -0.20
CA ASP A 79 5.29 18.58 -0.82
C ASP A 79 4.94 17.10 -0.69
N VAL A 80 4.92 16.41 -1.83
CA VAL A 80 4.56 15.00 -1.92
C VAL A 80 5.74 14.20 -2.40
N VAL A 81 5.81 12.97 -1.91
CA VAL A 81 6.81 12.01 -2.35
C VAL A 81 6.43 11.49 -3.73
N GLU A 82 7.38 11.52 -4.66
CA GLU A 82 7.26 10.90 -5.97
C GLU A 82 8.37 9.87 -6.14
N SER A 83 8.02 8.60 -5.93
CA SER A 83 9.00 7.51 -5.94
C SER A 83 8.40 6.22 -6.45
N LYS A 84 9.25 5.27 -6.81
CA LYS A 84 8.82 3.90 -7.14
C LYS A 84 8.07 3.25 -5.97
N GLY A 85 8.42 3.60 -4.73
CA GLY A 85 7.75 3.10 -3.52
C GLY A 85 6.29 3.56 -3.40
N VAL A 86 5.98 4.77 -3.84
CA VAL A 86 4.59 5.28 -3.86
C VAL A 86 3.74 4.53 -4.89
N ARG A 87 4.30 4.21 -6.06
CA ARG A 87 3.60 3.41 -7.08
C ARG A 87 3.40 1.96 -6.62
N LEU A 88 4.40 1.37 -5.99
CA LEU A 88 4.28 0.07 -5.33
C LEU A 88 3.14 0.09 -4.29
N ALA A 89 3.10 1.12 -3.45
CA ALA A 89 2.04 1.32 -2.48
C ALA A 89 0.65 1.46 -3.11
N ALA A 90 0.54 2.08 -4.29
CA ALA A 90 -0.72 2.16 -5.04
C ALA A 90 -1.20 0.78 -5.50
N SER A 91 -0.31 -0.03 -6.08
CA SER A 91 -0.63 -1.41 -6.47
C SER A 91 -1.04 -2.26 -5.27
N VAL A 92 -0.28 -2.19 -4.16
CA VAL A 92 -0.62 -2.89 -2.91
C VAL A 92 -1.99 -2.45 -2.39
N SER A 93 -2.29 -1.15 -2.43
CA SER A 93 -3.57 -0.61 -1.97
C SER A 93 -4.76 -1.15 -2.76
N LEU A 94 -4.61 -1.28 -4.08
CA LEU A 94 -5.62 -1.88 -4.94
C LEU A 94 -5.81 -3.38 -4.67
N LEU A 95 -4.71 -4.12 -4.50
CA LEU A 95 -4.78 -5.55 -4.16
C LEU A 95 -5.50 -5.78 -2.82
N LEU A 96 -5.17 -4.97 -1.80
CA LEU A 96 -5.85 -5.04 -0.51
C LEU A 96 -7.33 -4.67 -0.60
N ALA A 97 -7.69 -3.67 -1.41
CA ALA A 97 -9.08 -3.33 -1.65
C ALA A 97 -9.85 -4.46 -2.36
N ALA A 98 -9.24 -5.09 -3.37
CA ALA A 98 -9.83 -6.22 -4.07
C ALA A 98 -10.05 -7.42 -3.11
N GLY A 99 -9.06 -7.73 -2.27
CA GLY A 99 -9.19 -8.74 -1.23
C GLY A 99 -10.34 -8.44 -0.27
N LYS A 100 -10.40 -7.20 0.26
CA LYS A 100 -11.47 -6.77 1.15
C LYS A 100 -12.86 -6.87 0.52
N VAL A 101 -13.00 -6.52 -0.76
CA VAL A 101 -14.27 -6.66 -1.47
C VAL A 101 -14.63 -8.13 -1.63
N ASN A 102 -13.68 -8.98 -1.98
CA ASN A 102 -13.91 -10.42 -2.10
C ASN A 102 -14.33 -11.05 -0.77
N ASP A 103 -13.74 -10.61 0.35
CA ASP A 103 -14.13 -11.05 1.69
C ASP A 103 -15.59 -10.65 1.99
N HIS A 104 -15.96 -9.40 1.75
CA HIS A 104 -17.36 -8.96 1.94
C HIS A 104 -18.37 -9.70 1.06
N VAL A 105 -17.96 -10.11 -0.16
CA VAL A 105 -18.81 -10.93 -1.04
C VAL A 105 -18.94 -12.35 -0.49
N ALA A 106 -17.85 -12.96 -0.02
CA ALA A 106 -17.85 -14.30 0.55
C ALA A 106 -18.63 -14.38 1.87
N ASP A 107 -18.52 -13.34 2.70
CA ASP A 107 -19.21 -13.22 3.99
C ASP A 107 -20.68 -12.81 3.82
N GLY A 108 -21.06 -12.31 2.64
CA GLY A 108 -22.42 -11.79 2.39
C GLY A 108 -22.71 -10.52 3.19
N ASP A 109 -21.72 -9.65 3.36
CA ASP A 109 -21.86 -8.43 4.14
C ASP A 109 -22.61 -7.32 3.40
N GLY A 110 -23.38 -6.52 4.13
CA GLY A 110 -23.93 -5.24 3.65
C GLY A 110 -24.79 -5.37 2.39
N MET A 111 -24.40 -4.66 1.32
CA MET A 111 -25.14 -4.70 0.04
C MET A 111 -25.06 -6.06 -0.67
N TYR A 112 -24.14 -6.94 -0.27
CA TYR A 112 -23.96 -8.27 -0.83
C TYR A 112 -24.80 -9.34 -0.10
N ALA A 113 -25.38 -9.02 1.07
CA ALA A 113 -26.22 -9.92 1.87
C ALA A 113 -27.48 -10.44 1.15
N ARG A 114 -27.96 -9.71 0.13
CA ARG A 114 -29.21 -10.02 -0.57
C ARG A 114 -29.02 -10.58 -1.99
N ARG A 115 -27.79 -10.77 -2.46
CA ARG A 115 -27.53 -11.24 -3.82
C ARG A 115 -26.84 -12.60 -3.76
N PRO A 116 -27.39 -13.66 -4.37
CA PRO A 116 -26.72 -14.96 -4.42
C PRO A 116 -25.65 -14.89 -5.50
N TRP A 117 -24.53 -14.21 -5.20
CA TRP A 117 -23.31 -14.41 -5.98
C TRP A 117 -22.71 -15.72 -5.45
N PRO A 118 -22.55 -16.77 -6.27
CA PRO A 118 -21.86 -17.95 -5.80
C PRO A 118 -20.46 -17.52 -5.34
N PRO A 119 -19.99 -17.95 -4.15
CA PRO A 119 -18.70 -17.51 -3.64
C PRO A 119 -17.63 -17.88 -4.67
N ALA A 120 -16.89 -16.89 -5.16
CA ALA A 120 -15.74 -17.15 -5.99
C ALA A 120 -14.72 -17.94 -5.16
N PRO A 121 -14.14 -19.04 -5.67
CA PRO A 121 -13.09 -19.72 -4.95
C PRO A 121 -11.93 -18.74 -4.69
N PRO A 122 -11.32 -18.73 -3.49
CA PRO A 122 -10.30 -17.76 -3.17
C PRO A 122 -9.12 -17.89 -4.15
N ALA A 123 -8.72 -16.76 -4.74
CA ALA A 123 -7.72 -16.71 -5.81
C ALA A 123 -6.37 -17.38 -5.46
N TRP A 124 -6.02 -17.47 -4.18
CA TRP A 124 -4.80 -18.13 -3.71
C TRP A 124 -4.84 -19.66 -3.80
N ARG A 125 -6.02 -20.31 -3.94
CA ARG A 125 -6.10 -21.75 -4.25
C ARG A 125 -5.72 -22.07 -5.70
N ALA A 126 -5.89 -21.12 -6.61
CA ALA A 126 -5.48 -21.29 -8.01
C ALA A 126 -4.01 -20.90 -8.25
N ALA A 127 -3.42 -20.12 -7.34
CA ALA A 127 -2.07 -19.59 -7.45
C ALA A 127 -1.18 -19.94 -6.24
N GLY A 128 -1.27 -21.17 -5.75
CA GLY A 128 -0.24 -21.67 -4.83
C GLY A 128 1.12 -21.63 -5.54
N PRO A 129 2.18 -21.04 -4.95
CA PRO A 129 3.52 -21.18 -5.52
C PRO A 129 3.84 -22.67 -5.62
N PRO A 130 4.51 -23.14 -6.70
CA PRO A 130 4.93 -24.52 -6.77
C PRO A 130 5.75 -24.85 -5.51
N PRO A 131 5.65 -26.07 -4.97
CA PRO A 131 6.35 -26.45 -3.75
C PRO A 131 7.84 -26.12 -3.90
N VAL A 132 8.32 -25.15 -3.12
CA VAL A 132 9.73 -24.78 -3.08
C VAL A 132 10.45 -25.92 -2.37
N ARG A 133 11.06 -26.83 -3.14
CA ARG A 133 11.98 -27.81 -2.55
C ARG A 133 13.12 -27.03 -1.89
N PRO A 134 13.36 -27.20 -0.58
CA PRO A 134 14.50 -26.55 0.06
C PRO A 134 15.78 -26.99 -0.66
N ARG A 135 16.53 -26.03 -1.22
CA ARG A 135 17.91 -26.30 -1.66
C ARG A 135 18.71 -26.69 -0.41
N PRO A 136 19.42 -27.84 -0.41
CA PRO A 136 20.30 -28.16 0.70
C PRO A 136 21.31 -27.03 0.86
N ALA A 137 21.37 -26.48 2.07
CA ALA A 137 22.23 -25.37 2.40
C ALA A 137 23.69 -25.84 2.28
N ARG A 138 24.40 -25.35 1.26
CA ARG A 138 25.81 -25.68 1.04
C ARG A 138 26.67 -24.78 1.95
N TRP A 139 26.56 -24.99 3.25
CA TRP A 139 27.46 -24.40 4.25
C TRP A 139 28.48 -25.46 4.67
N ALA A 140 29.65 -25.42 4.06
CA ALA A 140 30.93 -25.79 4.67
C ALA A 140 31.96 -25.97 3.54
N SER A 141 32.90 -25.03 3.45
CA SER A 141 34.34 -25.31 3.54
C SER A 141 35.13 -24.15 2.94
N THR A 142 35.33 -23.09 3.71
CA THR A 142 36.50 -22.22 3.53
C THR A 142 37.21 -22.17 4.87
N PRO A 143 38.30 -22.94 5.08
CA PRO A 143 39.12 -22.78 6.27
C PRO A 143 39.90 -21.46 6.16
N PRO A 144 40.13 -20.74 7.28
CA PRO A 144 41.07 -19.64 7.28
C PRO A 144 42.52 -20.18 7.21
N ARG A 145 43.41 -19.29 6.74
CA ARG A 145 44.79 -19.51 6.29
C ARG A 145 45.71 -20.25 7.26
#